data_AF-A0A963RNU3-F1
#
_entry.id   AF-A0A963RNU3-F1
#
_cell.length_a   1.000
_cell.length_b   1.000
_cell.length_c   1.000
_cell.angle_alpha   90.00
_cell.angle_beta   90.00
_cell.angle_gamma   90.00
#
_symmetry.space_group_name_H-M   'P 1'
#
loop_
_entity.id
_entity.type
_entity.pdbx_description
1 polymer ?
#
loop_
_entity_poly.entity_id
_entity_poly.type
_entity_poly.pdbx_seq_one_letter_code
_entity_poly.pdbx_strand_id
1 'polypeptide(L)'
;MTSEAMNPITEDDIAQFLIHTPDFFERHAELLSAVQLTSPHGGRAVSLQERQAEMLREKIKLLELRLMEMMRHGNENMLIADKVQRWARQMFLVGRPVDLP
;
A
#
# COMPACT_ATOMS: atom_id res chain seq x y z
N MET A 1 -11.42 -31.34 -51.64
CA MET A 1 -10.87 -31.58 -50.29
C MET A 1 -9.54 -30.85 -50.20
N THR A 2 -9.59 -29.54 -49.93
CA THR A 2 -8.40 -28.71 -49.77
C THR A 2 -7.97 -28.81 -48.33
N SER A 3 -6.81 -29.42 -48.10
CA SER A 3 -6.12 -29.40 -46.81
C SER A 3 -5.92 -27.95 -46.40
N GLU A 4 -6.61 -27.50 -45.35
CA GLU A 4 -6.26 -26.27 -44.65
C GLU A 4 -4.80 -26.41 -44.22
N ALA A 5 -3.93 -25.65 -44.87
CA ALA A 5 -2.55 -25.54 -44.46
C ALA A 5 -2.57 -25.01 -43.03
N MET A 6 -2.15 -25.85 -42.10
CA MET A 6 -1.92 -25.52 -40.70
C MET A 6 -0.90 -24.38 -40.67
N ASN A 7 -1.38 -23.13 -40.72
CA ASN A 7 -0.54 -21.97 -40.59
C ASN A 7 -0.08 -21.97 -39.13
N PRO A 8 1.21 -22.20 -38.84
CA PRO A 8 1.67 -22.23 -37.46
C PRO A 8 1.40 -20.85 -36.87
N ILE A 9 0.64 -20.79 -35.78
CA ILE A 9 0.36 -19.53 -35.07
C ILE A 9 1.72 -18.92 -34.72
N THR A 10 2.02 -17.77 -35.30
CA THR A 10 3.29 -17.07 -35.09
C THR A 10 3.24 -16.24 -33.81
N GLU A 11 4.39 -15.87 -33.26
CA GLU A 11 4.46 -14.99 -32.10
C GLU A 11 3.79 -13.64 -32.39
N ASP A 12 3.90 -13.15 -33.62
CA ASP A 12 3.23 -11.93 -34.09
C ASP A 12 1.71 -12.08 -34.08
N ASP A 13 1.18 -13.24 -34.48
CA ASP A 13 -0.26 -13.51 -34.42
C ASP A 13 -0.77 -13.51 -32.96
N ILE A 14 0.03 -14.05 -32.03
CA ILE A 14 -0.30 -14.04 -30.59
C ILE A 14 -0.25 -12.61 -30.05
N ALA A 15 0.78 -11.84 -30.38
CA ALA A 15 0.91 -10.45 -29.97
C ALA A 15 -0.26 -9.61 -30.47
N GLN A 16 -0.62 -9.77 -31.76
CA GLN A 16 -1.74 -9.08 -32.37
C GLN A 16 -3.07 -9.46 -31.71
N PHE A 17 -3.27 -10.75 -31.41
CA PHE A 17 -4.45 -11.24 -30.70
C PHE A 17 -4.59 -10.62 -29.30
N LEU A 18 -3.49 -10.59 -28.53
CA LEU A 18 -3.46 -10.02 -27.17
C LEU A 18 -3.69 -8.51 -27.16
N ILE A 19 -3.18 -7.78 -28.16
CA ILE A 19 -3.41 -6.33 -28.31
C ILE A 19 -4.89 -6.03 -28.59
N HIS A 20 -5.53 -6.84 -29.43
CA HIS A 20 -6.92 -6.63 -29.80
C HIS A 20 -7.94 -7.24 -28.82
N THR A 21 -7.47 -7.99 -27.82
CA THR A 21 -8.34 -8.68 -26.84
C THR A 21 -7.88 -8.41 -25.41
N PRO A 22 -8.09 -7.20 -24.87
CA PRO A 22 -7.61 -6.83 -23.53
C PRO A 22 -8.24 -7.67 -22.40
N ASP A 23 -9.52 -8.05 -22.54
CA ASP A 23 -10.26 -8.89 -21.59
C ASP A 23 -9.66 -10.29 -21.41
N PHE A 24 -8.77 -10.71 -22.31
CA PHE A 24 -8.04 -11.97 -22.18
C PHE A 24 -7.29 -12.06 -20.84
N PHE A 25 -6.66 -10.97 -20.40
CA PHE A 25 -5.91 -10.93 -19.16
C PHE A 25 -6.80 -10.92 -17.91
N GLU A 26 -8.04 -10.44 -18.03
CA GLU A 26 -9.02 -10.52 -16.94
C GLU A 26 -9.53 -11.95 -16.77
N ARG A 27 -9.80 -12.65 -17.88
CA ARG A 27 -10.26 -14.05 -17.87
C ARG A 27 -9.17 -15.04 -17.51
N HIS A 28 -7.91 -14.71 -17.79
CA HIS A 28 -6.75 -15.55 -17.54
C HIS A 28 -5.76 -14.91 -16.55
N ALA A 29 -6.28 -14.30 -15.48
CA ALA A 29 -5.48 -13.62 -14.46
C ALA A 29 -4.44 -14.54 -13.79
N GLU A 30 -4.74 -15.83 -13.66
CA GLU A 30 -3.80 -16.84 -13.14
C GLU A 30 -2.56 -17.00 -14.04
N LEU A 31 -2.72 -16.80 -15.35
CA LEU A 31 -1.65 -16.91 -16.34
C LEU A 31 -0.64 -15.76 -16.17
N LEU A 32 -1.10 -14.55 -15.79
CA LEU A 32 -0.22 -13.44 -15.43
C LEU A 32 0.64 -13.74 -14.20
N SER A 33 0.13 -14.52 -13.25
CA SER A 33 0.87 -14.90 -12.05
C SER A 33 1.91 -16.01 -12.32
N ALA A 34 1.67 -16.84 -13.33
CA ALA A 34 2.54 -17.93 -13.74
C ALA A 34 3.64 -17.50 -14.72
N VAL A 35 3.41 -16.42 -15.48
CA VAL A 35 4.38 -15.88 -16.44
C VAL A 35 5.46 -15.10 -15.68
N GLN A 36 6.58 -15.77 -15.44
CA GLN A 36 7.81 -15.12 -15.03
C GLN A 36 8.51 -14.55 -16.27
N LEU A 37 8.40 -13.24 -16.48
CA LEU A 37 9.20 -12.52 -17.46
C LEU A 37 10.64 -12.42 -16.94
N THR A 38 11.40 -13.49 -17.07
CA THR A 38 12.86 -13.43 -16.88
C THR A 38 13.44 -12.72 -18.10
N SER A 39 13.76 -11.43 -17.93
CA SER A 39 14.50 -10.67 -18.92
C SER A 39 15.77 -11.43 -19.32
N PRO A 40 16.03 -11.65 -20.62
CA PRO A 40 17.22 -12.39 -21.08
C PRO A 40 18.53 -11.60 -20.89
N HIS A 41 18.48 -10.37 -20.36
CA HIS A 41 19.67 -9.60 -20.00
C HIS A 41 19.68 -9.32 -18.50
N GLY A 42 20.67 -9.89 -17.82
CA GLY A 42 20.90 -9.70 -16.39
C GLY A 42 20.82 -8.24 -15.94
N GLY A 43 20.13 -8.03 -14.81
CA GLY A 43 20.53 -7.05 -13.81
C GLY A 43 20.00 -5.62 -13.90
N ARG A 44 19.13 -5.19 -14.84
CA ARG A 44 18.79 -3.74 -14.88
C ARG A 44 17.48 -3.26 -15.48
N ALA A 45 16.39 -4.03 -15.40
CA ALA A 45 15.06 -3.48 -15.67
C ALA A 45 14.03 -4.08 -14.71
N VAL A 46 13.98 -3.54 -13.49
CA VAL A 46 12.82 -3.73 -12.60
C VAL A 46 11.64 -3.07 -13.30
N SER A 47 10.54 -3.80 -13.49
CA SER A 47 9.31 -3.27 -14.07
C SER A 47 8.91 -1.99 -13.33
N LEU A 48 8.58 -0.92 -14.05
CA LEU A 48 8.16 0.35 -13.44
C LEU A 48 7.04 0.15 -12.42
N GLN A 49 6.13 -0.80 -12.68
CA GLN A 49 5.05 -1.16 -11.78
C GLN A 49 5.54 -1.82 -10.48
N GLU A 50 6.56 -2.66 -10.56
CA GLU A 50 7.15 -3.32 -9.39
C GLU A 50 7.87 -2.31 -8.50
N ARG A 51 8.62 -1.37 -9.10
CA ARG A 51 9.21 -0.24 -8.37
C ARG A 51 8.16 0.68 -7.75
N GLN A 52 7.06 0.96 -8.47
CA GLN A 52 5.93 1.75 -7.94
C GLN A 52 5.25 1.03 -6.76
N ALA A 53 5.05 -0.29 -6.85
CA ALA A 53 4.48 -1.09 -5.78
C ALA A 53 5.39 -1.12 -4.54
N GLU A 54 6.70 -1.24 -4.72
CA GLU A 54 7.67 -1.18 -3.63
C GLU A 54 7.67 0.18 -2.92
N MET A 55 7.67 1.29 -3.69
CA MET A 55 7.55 2.64 -3.13
C MET A 55 6.24 2.84 -2.37
N LEU A 56 5.12 2.28 -2.85
CA LEU A 56 3.84 2.34 -2.15
C LEU A 56 3.88 1.55 -0.84
N ARG A 57 4.49 0.36 -0.83
CA ARG A 57 4.66 -0.44 0.39
C ARG A 57 5.51 0.29 1.44
N GLU A 58 6.60 0.92 1.00
CA GLU A 58 7.45 1.72 1.89
C GLU A 58 6.70 2.93 2.46
N LYS A 59 5.94 3.63 1.61
CA LYS A 59 5.09 4.75 2.03
C LYS A 59 4.02 4.31 3.05
N ILE A 60 3.37 3.17 2.82
CA ILE A 60 2.38 2.61 3.76
C ILE A 60 3.06 2.34 5.11
N LYS A 61 4.21 1.67 5.13
CA LYS A 61 4.95 1.38 6.36
C LYS A 61 5.33 2.65 7.13
N LEU A 62 5.77 3.70 6.42
CA LEU A 62 6.09 4.98 7.04
C LEU A 62 4.85 5.66 7.64
N LEU A 63 3.73 5.61 6.93
CA LEU A 63 2.45 6.14 7.42
C LEU A 63 1.96 5.38 8.64
N GLU A 64 2.06 4.05 8.66
CA GLU A 64 1.72 3.20 9.81
C GLU A 64 2.56 3.56 11.04
N LEU A 65 3.88 3.73 10.85
CA LEU A 65 4.78 4.18 11.93
C LEU A 65 4.36 5.55 12.48
N ARG A 66 4.04 6.50 11.58
CA ARG A 66 3.62 7.84 11.99
C ARG A 66 2.27 7.84 12.71
N LEU A 67 1.34 6.98 12.29
CA LEU A 67 0.06 6.80 12.97
C LEU A 67 0.26 6.23 14.38
N MET A 68 1.13 5.23 14.55
CA MET A 68 1.45 4.70 15.89
C MET A 68 2.05 5.77 16.81
N GLU A 69 2.95 6.60 16.29
CA GLU A 69 3.52 7.72 17.05
C GLU A 69 2.45 8.75 17.43
N MET A 70 1.54 9.08 16.51
CA MET A 70 0.44 10.00 16.77
C MET A 70 -0.54 9.45 17.81
N MET A 71 -0.85 8.16 17.78
CA MET A 71 -1.68 7.52 18.81
C MET A 71 -1.01 7.59 20.18
N ARG A 72 0.30 7.36 20.27
CA ARG A 72 1.05 7.50 21.51
C ARG A 72 0.96 8.93 22.05
N HIS A 73 1.21 9.93 21.20
CA HIS A 73 1.06 11.34 21.58
C HIS A 73 -0.37 11.69 21.98
N GLY A 74 -1.37 11.15 21.29
CA GLY A 74 -2.78 11.33 21.66
C GLY A 74 -3.07 10.80 23.07
N ASN A 75 -2.53 9.63 23.41
CA ASN A 75 -2.68 9.06 24.75
C ASN A 75 -1.95 9.90 25.82
N GLU A 76 -0.73 10.34 25.54
CA GLU A 76 0.02 11.24 26.43
C GLU A 76 -0.72 12.56 26.67
N ASN A 77 -1.26 13.16 25.61
CA ASN A 77 -2.06 14.38 25.69
C ASN A 77 -3.32 14.18 26.53
N MET A 78 -3.99 13.03 26.39
CA MET A 78 -5.17 12.71 27.18
C MET A 78 -4.83 12.58 28.68
N LEU A 79 -3.70 11.94 29.02
CA LEU A 79 -3.21 11.86 30.39
C LEU A 79 -2.87 13.23 30.98
N ILE A 80 -2.26 14.12 30.18
CA ILE A 80 -1.96 15.49 30.59
C ILE A 80 -3.27 16.27 30.80
N ALA A 81 -4.21 16.18 29.87
CA ALA A 81 -5.50 16.86 29.96
C ALA A 81 -6.28 16.46 31.22
N ASP A 82 -6.29 15.17 31.54
CA ASP A 82 -6.92 14.66 32.76
C ASP A 82 -6.23 15.18 34.04
N LYS A 83 -4.88 15.22 34.07
CA LYS A 83 -4.14 15.82 35.19
C LYS A 83 -4.46 17.31 35.36
N VAL A 84 -4.49 18.07 34.27
CA VAL A 84 -4.81 19.50 34.29
C VAL A 84 -6.25 19.71 34.75
N GLN A 85 -7.21 18.92 34.26
CA GLN A 85 -8.60 19.00 34.68
C GLN A 85 -8.75 18.68 36.18
N ARG A 86 -8.08 17.63 36.67
CA ARG A 86 -8.09 17.28 38.10
C ARG A 86 -7.49 18.40 38.95
N TRP A 87 -6.36 18.97 38.53
CA TRP A 87 -5.73 20.07 39.23
C TRP A 87 -6.60 21.33 39.25
N ALA A 88 -7.17 21.73 38.10
CA ALA A 88 -8.09 22.86 38.01
C ALA A 88 -9.31 22.66 38.94
N ARG A 89 -9.88 21.45 38.97
CA ARG A 89 -10.97 21.12 39.91
C ARG A 89 -10.55 21.29 41.37
N GLN A 90 -9.34 20.84 41.74
CA GLN A 90 -8.83 21.03 43.09
C GLN A 90 -8.72 22.51 43.44
N MET A 91 -8.16 23.33 42.55
CA MET A 91 -8.05 24.77 42.74
C MET A 91 -9.42 25.44 42.95
N PHE A 92 -10.44 25.06 42.17
CA PHE A 92 -11.80 25.62 42.32
C PHE A 92 -12.53 25.17 43.59
N LEU A 93 -12.15 24.03 44.16
CA LEU A 93 -12.77 23.51 45.39
C LEU A 93 -12.10 24.04 46.67
N VAL A 94 -10.93 24.66 46.55
CA VAL A 94 -10.23 25.27 47.68
C VAL A 94 -10.93 26.56 48.08
N GLY A 95 -11.61 26.53 49.23
CA GLY A 95 -12.38 27.66 49.77
C GLY A 95 -11.53 28.76 50.41
N ARG A 96 -10.23 28.51 50.64
CA ARG A 96 -9.29 29.48 51.22
C ARG A 96 -7.98 29.48 50.42
N PRO A 97 -7.50 30.65 49.94
CA PRO A 97 -6.30 30.73 49.09
C PRO A 97 -5.02 30.14 49.70
N VAL A 98 -4.92 30.04 51.04
CA VAL A 98 -3.78 29.46 51.75
C VAL A 98 -3.68 27.93 51.62
N ASP A 99 -4.78 27.27 51.25
CA ASP A 99 -4.87 25.81 51.13
C ASP A 99 -4.65 25.33 49.67
N LEU A 100 -4.21 26.23 48.77
CA LEU A 100 -3.85 25.86 47.40
C LEU A 100 -2.54 25.06 47.41
N PRO A 101 -2.43 23.97 46.63
CA PRO A 101 -1.19 23.21 46.46
C PRO A 101 -0.12 23.99 45.71
#